data_AF-A0A455UMG5-F1
#
_entry.id   AF-A0A455UMG5-F1
#
_cell.length_a   1.000
_cell.length_b   1.000
_cell.length_c   1.000
_cell.angle_alpha   90.00
_cell.angle_beta   90.00
_cell.angle_gamma   90.00
#
_symmetry.space_group_name_H-M   'P 1'
#
loop_
_entity.id
_entity.type
_entity.pdbx_description
1 polymer ?
#
loop_
_entity_poly.entity_id
_entity_poly.type
_entity_poly.pdbx_seq_one_letter_code
_entity_poly.pdbx_strand_id
1 'polypeptide(L)'
;MAEVLDHIELPLIKVLSRIERNGVAVDAERLHEQSQQLEQRIRELEREAYELAGREFNLGSPRQLGQILFEEQKVPVLKRPPKARPPPRKGCWKSWRWITRCPK
;
A
#
# COMPACT_ATOMS: atom_id res chain seq x y z
N MET A 1 13.37 20.44 -31.43
CA MET A 1 12.35 19.47 -30.95
C MET A 1 12.44 18.13 -31.68
N ALA A 2 12.85 18.07 -32.95
CA ALA A 2 13.01 16.80 -33.68
C ALA A 2 14.07 15.85 -33.09
N GLU A 3 15.16 16.40 -32.56
CA GLU A 3 16.32 15.60 -32.11
C GLU A 3 15.98 14.57 -30.99
N VAL A 4 15.17 14.95 -30.01
CA VAL A 4 14.73 14.03 -28.93
C VAL A 4 13.81 12.94 -29.48
N LEU A 5 12.88 13.31 -30.36
CA LEU A 5 11.95 12.37 -30.98
C LEU A 5 12.73 11.32 -31.81
N ASP A 6 13.64 11.78 -32.65
CA ASP A 6 14.33 10.93 -33.63
C ASP A 6 15.44 10.09 -33.01
N HIS A 7 16.15 10.61 -32.00
CA HIS A 7 17.30 9.93 -31.40
C HIS A 7 17.01 9.21 -30.10
N ILE A 8 15.90 9.51 -29.42
CA ILE A 8 15.56 8.90 -28.12
C ILE A 8 14.24 8.14 -28.21
N GLU A 9 13.14 8.82 -28.54
CA GLU A 9 11.80 8.22 -28.46
C GLU A 9 11.59 7.12 -29.51
N LEU A 10 11.90 7.36 -30.79
CA LEU A 10 11.70 6.38 -31.86
C LEU A 10 12.56 5.11 -31.72
N PRO A 11 13.86 5.19 -31.33
CA PRO A 11 14.64 3.99 -31.02
C PRO A 11 14.14 3.25 -29.76
N LEU A 12 13.70 3.98 -28.74
CA LEU A 12 13.24 3.40 -27.47
C LEU A 12 12.01 2.52 -27.65
N ILE A 13 11.07 2.91 -28.53
CA ILE A 13 9.88 2.09 -28.85
C ILE A 13 10.27 0.67 -29.28
N LYS A 14 11.34 0.53 -30.08
CA LYS A 14 11.81 -0.79 -30.54
C LYS A 14 12.38 -1.62 -29.40
N VAL A 15 13.04 -0.98 -28.44
CA VAL A 15 13.59 -1.64 -27.25
C VAL A 15 12.48 -2.08 -26.31
N LEU A 16 11.53 -1.19 -26.01
CA LEU A 16 10.36 -1.51 -25.16
C LEU A 16 9.52 -2.63 -25.76
N SER A 17 9.24 -2.59 -27.07
CA SER A 17 8.47 -3.65 -27.74
C SER A 17 9.15 -5.02 -27.64
N ARG A 18 10.49 -5.08 -27.64
CA ARG A 18 11.23 -6.34 -27.43
C ARG A 18 11.11 -6.84 -26.00
N ILE A 19 11.26 -5.94 -25.02
CA ILE A 19 11.13 -6.28 -23.59
C ILE A 19 9.71 -6.80 -23.30
N GLU A 20 8.70 -6.10 -23.79
CA GLU A 20 7.29 -6.49 -23.60
C GLU A 20 6.96 -7.86 -24.19
N ARG A 21 7.44 -8.16 -25.41
CA ARG A 21 7.22 -9.47 -26.05
C ARG A 21 7.97 -10.61 -25.36
N ASN A 22 9.15 -10.33 -24.82
CA ASN A 22 9.93 -11.32 -24.09
C ASN A 22 9.29 -11.64 -22.73
N GLY A 23 8.66 -10.65 -22.11
CA GLY A 23 8.05 -10.78 -20.79
C GLY A 23 9.08 -11.04 -19.69
N VAL A 24 8.59 -11.52 -18.55
CA VAL A 24 9.41 -11.90 -17.40
C VAL A 24 8.95 -13.26 -16.89
N ALA A 25 9.91 -14.15 -16.63
CA ALA A 25 9.62 -15.43 -16.00
C ALA A 25 9.25 -15.19 -14.53
N VAL A 26 8.07 -15.66 -14.14
CA VAL A 26 7.57 -15.58 -12.76
C VAL A 26 7.29 -16.98 -12.23
N ASP A 27 7.68 -17.20 -10.97
CA ASP A 27 7.38 -18.43 -10.25
C ASP A 27 5.98 -18.32 -9.64
N ALA A 28 4.99 -18.92 -10.30
CA ALA A 28 3.59 -18.84 -9.90
C ALA A 28 3.32 -19.59 -8.58
N GLU A 29 4.01 -20.71 -8.34
CA GLU A 29 3.82 -21.51 -7.12
C GLU A 29 4.33 -20.74 -5.91
N ARG A 30 5.54 -20.18 -6.01
CA ARG A 30 6.10 -19.36 -4.94
C ARG A 30 5.26 -18.12 -4.64
N LEU A 31 4.71 -17.46 -5.67
CA LEU A 31 3.79 -16.34 -5.47
C LEU A 31 2.49 -16.77 -4.79
N HIS A 32 1.99 -17.97 -5.10
CA HIS A 32 0.81 -18.52 -4.45
C HIS A 32 1.05 -18.82 -2.97
N GLU A 33 2.18 -19.47 -2.65
CA GLU A 33 2.58 -19.72 -1.25
C GLU A 33 2.71 -18.41 -0.46
N GLN A 34 3.35 -17.39 -1.05
CA GLN A 34 3.45 -16.06 -0.43
C GLN A 34 2.08 -15.41 -0.22
N SER A 35 1.18 -15.54 -1.19
CA SER A 35 -0.20 -15.03 -1.07
C SER A 35 -0.92 -15.66 0.12
N GLN A 36 -0.82 -16.99 0.28
CA GLN A 36 -1.45 -17.70 1.40
C GLN A 36 -0.85 -17.30 2.75
N GLN A 37 0.47 -17.17 2.84
CA GLN A 37 1.14 -16.74 4.06
C GLN A 37 0.72 -15.32 4.48
N LEU A 38 0.61 -14.40 3.51
CA LEU A 38 0.15 -13.04 3.75
C LEU A 38 -1.33 -13.01 4.18
N GLU A 39 -2.18 -13.80 3.54
CA GLU A 39 -3.59 -13.89 3.91
C GLU A 39 -3.77 -14.39 5.35
N GLN A 40 -3.05 -15.44 5.74
CA GLN A 40 -3.09 -15.94 7.12
C GLN A 40 -2.65 -14.86 8.12
N ARG A 41 -1.55 -14.17 7.82
CA ARG A 41 -1.02 -13.13 8.71
C ARG A 41 -1.93 -11.91 8.80
N ILE A 42 -2.61 -11.54 7.70
CA ILE A 42 -3.63 -10.50 7.72
C ILE A 42 -4.75 -10.92 8.66
N ARG A 43 -5.32 -12.12 8.51
CA ARG A 43 -6.41 -12.60 9.37
C ARG A 43 -6.04 -12.65 10.86
N GLU A 44 -4.80 -12.99 11.18
CA GLU A 44 -4.29 -12.93 12.56
C GLU A 44 -4.29 -11.51 13.10
N LEU A 45 -3.70 -10.57 12.35
CA LEU A 45 -3.67 -9.16 12.72
C LEU A 45 -5.07 -8.52 12.79
N GLU A 46 -5.99 -8.94 11.94
CA GLU A 46 -7.39 -8.48 11.98
C GLU A 46 -8.07 -8.91 13.28
N ARG A 47 -7.89 -10.16 13.70
CA ARG A 47 -8.40 -10.65 14.99
C ARG A 47 -7.80 -9.89 16.16
N GLU A 48 -6.48 -9.73 16.18
CA GLU A 48 -5.80 -8.94 17.21
C GLU A 48 -6.34 -7.50 17.26
N ALA A 49 -6.56 -6.88 16.10
CA ALA A 49 -7.14 -5.54 16.03
C ALA A 49 -8.58 -5.48 16.57
N TYR A 50 -9.43 -6.47 16.27
CA TYR A 50 -10.79 -6.54 16.77
C TYR A 50 -10.85 -6.81 18.28
N GLU A 51 -9.96 -7.65 18.81
CA GLU A 51 -9.82 -7.89 20.25
C GLU A 51 -9.38 -6.62 20.99
N LEU A 52 -8.40 -5.90 20.45
CA LEU A 52 -7.92 -4.64 21.03
C LEU A 52 -8.97 -3.53 20.98
N ALA A 53 -9.81 -3.50 19.94
CA ALA A 53 -10.89 -2.53 19.80
C ALA A 53 -12.19 -2.96 20.51
N GLY A 54 -12.33 -4.23 20.89
CA GLY A 54 -13.54 -4.78 21.50
C GLY A 54 -14.76 -4.88 20.56
N ARG A 55 -14.58 -4.66 19.24
CA ARG A 55 -15.64 -4.70 18.23
C ARG A 55 -15.06 -5.01 16.85
N GLU A 56 -15.88 -5.66 16.02
CA GLU A 56 -15.56 -5.81 14.59
C GLU A 56 -15.82 -4.50 13.83
N PHE A 57 -14.94 -4.18 12.88
CA PHE A 57 -15.06 -3.00 12.03
C PHE A 57 -14.35 -3.22 10.69
N ASN A 58 -14.68 -2.39 9.70
CA ASN A 58 -14.04 -2.46 8.40
C ASN A 58 -12.71 -1.68 8.40
N LEU A 59 -11.59 -2.40 8.44
CA LEU A 59 -10.23 -1.86 8.34
C LEU A 59 -9.96 -1.12 7.02
N GLY A 60 -10.72 -1.39 5.97
CA GLY A 60 -10.66 -0.66 4.70
C GLY A 60 -11.33 0.72 4.73
N SER A 61 -12.05 1.07 5.81
CA SER A 61 -12.76 2.34 5.94
C SER A 61 -12.00 3.33 6.83
N PRO A 62 -11.39 4.39 6.25
CA PRO A 62 -10.66 5.40 7.02
C PRO A 62 -11.51 6.09 8.09
N ARG A 63 -12.83 6.18 7.88
CA ARG A 63 -13.77 6.80 8.83
C ARG A 63 -13.93 5.95 10.09
N GLN A 64 -14.09 4.63 9.95
CA GLN A 64 -14.26 3.74 11.10
C GLN A 64 -12.95 3.60 11.88
N LEU A 65 -11.83 3.47 11.17
CA LEU A 65 -10.50 3.46 11.78
C LEU A 65 -10.20 4.74 12.57
N GLY A 66 -10.52 5.91 12.01
CA GLY A 66 -10.33 7.18 12.71
C GLY A 66 -11.15 7.27 13.99
N GLN A 67 -12.38 6.74 13.98
CA GLN A 67 -13.23 6.68 15.16
C GLN A 67 -12.57 5.86 16.28
N ILE A 68 -12.14 4.64 15.96
CA ILE A 68 -11.58 3.72 16.95
C ILE A 68 -10.23 4.22 17.48
N LEU A 69 -9.34 4.69 16.62
CA LEU A 69 -8.00 5.13 17.03
C LEU A 69 -8.02 6.41 17.87
N PHE A 70 -8.92 7.36 17.56
CA PHE A 70 -8.90 8.69 18.17
C PHE A 70 -10.01 8.92 19.20
N GLU A 71 -11.18 8.29 19.05
CA GLU A 71 -12.27 8.41 20.02
C GLU A 71 -12.16 7.33 21.12
N GLU A 72 -12.01 6.07 20.73
CA GLU A 72 -12.00 4.94 21.66
C GLU A 72 -10.62 4.74 22.31
N GLN A 73 -9.57 4.56 21.50
CA GLN A 73 -8.20 4.29 21.97
C GLN A 73 -7.40 5.56 22.36
N LYS A 74 -7.97 6.75 22.11
CA LYS A 74 -7.43 8.08 22.49
C LYS A 74 -5.94 8.26 22.16
N VAL A 75 -5.48 7.71 21.04
CA VAL A 75 -4.09 7.85 20.60
C VAL A 75 -3.81 9.33 20.30
N PRO A 76 -2.76 9.93 20.90
CA PRO A 76 -2.51 11.37 20.76
C PRO A 76 -2.17 11.73 19.31
N VAL A 77 -2.93 12.69 18.76
CA VAL A 77 -2.74 13.17 17.39
C VAL A 77 -1.56 14.14 17.35
N LEU A 78 -0.37 13.68 16.96
CA LEU A 78 0.84 14.53 16.91
C LEU A 78 0.76 15.67 15.87
N LYS A 79 -0.21 15.65 14.94
CA LYS A 79 -0.52 16.76 14.03
C LYS A 79 -1.89 16.54 13.37
N ARG A 80 -2.89 17.35 13.69
CA ARG A 80 -4.15 17.37 12.91
C ARG A 80 -3.85 17.95 11.53
N PRO A 81 -4.03 17.22 10.41
CA PRO A 81 -4.05 17.86 9.11
C PRO A 81 -5.23 18.85 9.09
N PRO A 82 -5.05 20.08 8.55
CA PRO A 82 -6.11 21.07 8.52
C PRO A 82 -7.23 20.52 7.63
N LYS A 83 -8.40 20.26 8.25
CA LYS A 83 -9.65 19.80 7.64
C LYS A 83 -9.71 18.30 7.29
N ALA A 84 -10.56 17.58 8.02
CA ALA A 84 -11.08 16.28 7.63
C ALA A 84 -11.82 16.38 6.30
N ARG A 85 -11.15 16.03 5.21
CA ARG A 85 -11.75 15.71 3.92
C ARG A 85 -11.45 14.22 3.67
N PRO A 86 -12.44 13.36 3.38
CA PRO A 86 -12.11 12.00 2.99
C PRO A 86 -11.30 12.07 1.69
N PRO A 87 -10.15 11.39 1.58
CA PRO A 87 -9.44 11.35 0.32
C PRO A 87 -10.35 10.63 -0.70
N PRO A 88 -10.65 11.23 -1.87
CA PRO A 88 -11.17 10.44 -2.96
C PRO A 88 -10.09 9.43 -3.36
N ARG A 89 -10.55 8.24 -3.77
CA ARG A 89 -9.74 7.12 -4.27
C ARG A 89 -8.46 7.55 -4.99
N LYS A 90 -7.39 6.78 -4.68
CA LYS A 90 -6.10 6.62 -5.35
C LYS A 90 -4.92 7.29 -4.64
N GLY A 91 -4.10 6.43 -4.01
CA GLY A 91 -2.65 6.52 -3.97
C GLY A 91 -2.03 7.78 -3.38
N CYS A 92 -1.78 7.78 -2.07
CA CYS A 92 -0.57 8.40 -1.53
C CYS A 92 -0.21 7.83 -0.15
N TRP A 93 0.42 6.66 -0.12
CA TRP A 93 1.08 6.14 1.09
C TRP A 93 2.53 6.63 1.11
N LYS A 94 2.73 7.92 1.34
CA LYS A 94 4.06 8.51 1.60
C LYS A 94 4.09 9.14 2.98
N SER A 95 3.82 8.34 4.01
CA SER A 95 4.16 8.67 5.40
C SER A 95 3.98 7.45 6.31
N TRP A 96 4.68 6.35 6.00
CA TRP A 96 4.83 5.23 6.94
C TRP A 96 6.32 4.97 7.17
N ARG A 97 7.01 5.95 7.75
CA ARG A 97 8.40 5.82 8.26
C ARG A 97 8.43 5.39 9.74
N TRP A 98 7.36 4.77 10.24
CA TRP A 98 7.23 4.39 11.66
C TRP A 98 7.23 2.87 11.92
N ILE A 99 7.22 2.00 10.89
CA ILE A 99 7.09 0.54 11.10
C ILE A 99 8.40 -0.27 11.03
N THR A 100 9.47 0.23 10.43
CA THR A 100 10.76 -0.50 10.49
C THR A 100 11.67 0.06 11.59
N ARG A 101 11.57 -0.57 12.77
CA ARG A 101 12.66 -0.58 13.75
C ARG A 101 13.85 -1.34 13.13
N CYS A 102 14.70 -0.65 12.38
CA CYS A 102 16.03 -1.19 12.06
C CYS A 102 16.82 -1.30 13.39
N PRO A 103 17.40 -2.47 13.72
CA PRO A 103 18.41 -2.54 14.76
C PRO A 103 19.67 -1.79 14.28
N LYS A 104 20.42 -1.24 15.24
CA LYS A 104 21.69 -0.54 14.98
C LYS A 104 22.68 -1.39 14.18
#